data_AF-A0A1I1RAW2-F1
#
_entry.id   AF-A0A1I1RAW2-F1
#
_cell.length_a   1.000
_cell.length_b   1.000
_cell.length_c   1.000
_cell.angle_alpha   90.00
_cell.angle_beta   90.00
_cell.angle_gamma   90.00
#
_symmetry.space_group_name_H-M   'P 1'
#
loop_
_entity.id
_entity.type
_entity.pdbx_description
1 polymer ?
#
loop_
_entity_poly.entity_id
_entity_poly.type
_entity_poly.pdbx_seq_one_letter_code
_entity_poly.pdbx_strand_id
1 'polypeptide(L)'
;TTAPELPATTLAEFCYYGMFNGCTGIMLSTTQTEECNTEYRIPSSGEGTTADNALTSMFGNTGGTFKDTPDINTTYYIKRAITHTHNFTYTASDAVITATCDAGNCDLTENKVTLTITAPTLTTYDGTSSASATLTGLTDFNDVTGKTVAESDIKYVGRDNTVYEESTTAPTDAGNYTASITVEEKTAAVNFTIAKADMTPEPVQEQNAIYGQTLADVTLPAANNGTWAWKDPTTTSVGNAGTHTFKAVFTPTNTNYNTVEQNVTVKVAKADLTPDEVTARSATYGQTLADVTLP
;
A
#
# COMPACT_ATOMS: atom_id res chain seq x y z
N THR A 1 -0.35 37.01 -3.86
CA THR A 1 -0.81 37.23 -5.26
C THR A 1 -0.26 38.55 -5.76
N THR A 2 0.36 38.57 -6.94
CA THR A 2 0.85 39.79 -7.60
C THR A 2 0.00 40.12 -8.83
N ALA A 3 0.02 41.38 -9.27
CA ALA A 3 -0.59 41.74 -10.55
C ALA A 3 0.21 41.08 -11.69
N PRO A 4 -0.43 40.47 -12.70
CA PRO A 4 0.25 39.88 -13.84
C PRO A 4 0.84 40.97 -14.74
N GLU A 5 1.87 40.60 -15.51
CA GLU A 5 2.44 41.46 -16.55
C GLU A 5 1.42 41.70 -17.68
N LEU A 6 1.37 42.94 -18.17
CA LEU A 6 0.45 43.36 -19.23
C LEU A 6 1.26 43.89 -20.42
N PRO A 7 1.58 43.04 -21.41
CA PRO A 7 2.56 43.37 -22.44
C PRO A 7 2.00 44.21 -23.60
N ALA A 8 0.68 44.43 -23.66
CA ALA A 8 0.06 45.10 -24.81
C ALA A 8 0.49 46.57 -24.91
N THR A 9 1.33 46.89 -25.88
CA THR A 9 1.80 48.25 -26.16
C THR A 9 0.78 49.12 -26.89
N THR A 10 -0.31 48.54 -27.40
CA THR A 10 -1.39 49.29 -28.04
C THR A 10 -2.71 48.81 -27.47
N LEU A 11 -3.30 49.59 -26.56
CA LEU A 11 -4.55 49.23 -25.90
C LEU A 11 -5.74 49.74 -26.71
N ALA A 12 -6.60 48.81 -27.14
CA ALA A 12 -7.89 49.13 -27.72
C ALA A 12 -8.88 49.66 -26.67
N GLU A 13 -10.02 50.19 -27.12
CA GLU A 13 -11.10 50.63 -26.23
C GLU A 13 -11.48 49.47 -25.29
N PHE A 14 -11.57 49.77 -23.99
CA PHE A 14 -11.86 48.80 -22.91
C PHE A 14 -10.87 47.62 -22.73
N CYS A 15 -9.67 47.66 -23.31
CA CYS A 15 -8.76 46.51 -23.35
C CYS A 15 -8.43 45.87 -21.98
N TYR A 16 -8.29 46.65 -20.91
CA TYR A 16 -8.13 46.18 -19.52
C TYR A 16 -9.16 46.80 -18.57
N TYR A 17 -10.34 47.13 -19.10
CA TYR A 17 -11.43 47.70 -18.32
C TYR A 17 -11.79 46.80 -17.15
N GLY A 18 -11.67 47.33 -15.92
CA GLY A 18 -12.04 46.60 -14.70
C GLY A 18 -11.26 45.32 -14.43
N MET A 19 -10.12 45.06 -15.10
CA MET A 19 -9.44 43.75 -15.09
C MET A 19 -9.11 43.22 -13.67
N PHE A 20 -8.75 44.09 -12.74
CA PHE A 20 -8.45 43.74 -11.35
C PHE A 20 -9.45 44.32 -10.36
N ASN A 21 -10.64 44.68 -10.82
CA ASN A 21 -11.65 45.28 -9.95
C ASN A 21 -12.07 44.29 -8.84
N GLY A 22 -11.97 44.73 -7.59
CA GLY A 22 -12.30 43.90 -6.43
C GLY A 22 -11.25 42.86 -6.03
N CYS A 23 -10.10 42.81 -6.71
CA CYS A 23 -8.98 41.95 -6.30
C CYS A 23 -8.26 42.55 -5.08
N THR A 24 -8.78 42.31 -3.88
CA THR A 24 -8.23 42.84 -2.61
C THR A 24 -6.82 42.37 -2.28
N GLY A 25 -6.38 41.24 -2.86
CA GLY A 25 -5.01 40.75 -2.73
C GLY A 25 -3.98 41.49 -3.60
N ILE A 26 -4.42 42.29 -4.57
CA ILE A 26 -3.54 43.14 -5.39
C ILE A 26 -3.39 44.49 -4.69
N MET A 27 -2.15 44.94 -4.48
CA MET A 27 -1.87 46.25 -3.89
C MET A 27 -1.00 47.04 -4.85
N LEU A 28 -1.51 48.19 -5.30
CA LEU A 28 -0.82 49.15 -6.17
C LEU A 28 -0.67 50.49 -5.43
N SER A 29 0.47 51.15 -5.63
CA SER A 29 0.82 52.45 -5.06
C SER A 29 1.50 53.32 -6.11
N THR A 30 1.30 54.64 -6.05
CA THR A 30 2.05 55.64 -6.86
C THR A 30 3.42 55.95 -6.29
N THR A 31 3.70 55.53 -5.06
CA THR A 31 4.98 55.74 -4.37
C THR A 31 5.53 54.42 -3.85
N GLN A 32 6.86 54.31 -3.87
CA GLN A 32 7.54 53.15 -3.32
C GLN A 32 7.38 53.16 -1.78
N THR A 33 6.84 52.10 -1.23
CA THR A 33 6.72 51.89 0.22
C THR A 33 7.42 50.58 0.60
N GLU A 34 7.58 50.31 1.89
CA GLU A 34 8.11 49.02 2.35
C GLU A 34 7.27 47.85 1.83
N GLU A 35 5.94 48.00 1.84
CA GLU A 35 5.00 46.99 1.37
C GLU A 35 4.91 46.93 -0.17
N CYS A 36 4.90 48.07 -0.86
CA CYS A 36 4.85 48.18 -2.32
C CYS A 36 6.18 48.69 -2.87
N ASN A 37 7.11 47.78 -3.19
CA ASN A 37 8.46 48.13 -3.65
C ASN A 37 8.87 47.51 -5.00
N THR A 38 7.98 46.78 -5.69
CA THR A 38 8.25 46.23 -7.02
C THR A 38 7.62 47.10 -8.09
N GLU A 39 8.41 47.54 -9.07
CA GLU A 39 7.91 48.37 -10.18
C GLU A 39 6.88 47.61 -11.03
N TYR A 40 5.81 48.29 -11.40
CA TYR A 40 4.75 47.80 -12.25
C TYR A 40 4.38 48.87 -13.28
N ARG A 41 4.30 48.49 -14.55
CA ARG A 41 4.01 49.39 -15.66
C ARG A 41 3.02 48.74 -16.61
N ILE A 42 2.26 49.59 -17.29
CA ILE A 42 1.39 49.22 -18.41
C ILE A 42 1.88 50.06 -19.60
N PRO A 43 2.25 49.47 -20.74
CA PRO A 43 2.63 48.06 -20.87
C PRO A 43 3.81 47.71 -19.95
N SER A 44 4.02 46.42 -19.70
CA SER A 44 5.18 45.94 -18.92
C SER A 44 6.51 46.18 -19.64
N SER A 45 6.50 46.49 -20.94
CA SER A 45 7.69 46.81 -21.73
C SER A 45 7.38 47.75 -22.89
N GLY A 46 8.35 48.57 -23.30
CA GLY A 46 8.22 49.51 -24.42
C GLY A 46 7.39 50.75 -24.08
N GLU A 47 7.20 51.63 -25.06
CA GLU A 47 6.27 52.75 -24.96
C GLU A 47 4.93 52.34 -25.57
N GLY A 48 3.87 52.43 -24.79
CA GLY A 48 2.53 52.09 -25.22
C GLY A 48 1.64 53.29 -25.55
N THR A 49 0.58 53.03 -26.30
CA THR A 49 -0.53 53.97 -26.53
C THR A 49 -1.84 53.38 -26.01
N THR A 50 -2.77 54.25 -25.62
CA THR A 50 -4.07 53.85 -25.07
C THR A 50 -5.21 54.52 -25.80
N ALA A 51 -6.26 53.77 -26.11
CA ALA A 51 -7.56 54.29 -26.49
C ALA A 51 -8.37 54.73 -25.26
N ASP A 52 -9.49 55.42 -25.49
CA ASP A 52 -10.42 55.85 -24.44
C ASP A 52 -10.91 54.64 -23.62
N ASN A 53 -11.09 54.86 -22.31
CA ASN A 53 -11.61 53.89 -21.35
C ASN A 53 -10.85 52.55 -21.23
N ALA A 54 -9.70 52.39 -21.89
CA ALA A 54 -8.98 51.11 -21.92
C ALA A 54 -8.60 50.61 -20.51
N LEU A 55 -8.32 51.52 -19.57
CA LEU A 55 -7.86 51.20 -18.22
C LEU A 55 -8.86 51.58 -17.12
N THR A 56 -10.07 52.05 -17.49
CA THR A 56 -11.05 52.54 -16.52
C THR A 56 -11.40 51.48 -15.49
N SER A 57 -11.41 51.86 -14.22
CA SER A 57 -11.73 50.99 -13.07
C SER A 57 -10.85 49.76 -12.91
N MET A 58 -9.72 49.67 -13.65
CA MET A 58 -8.84 48.51 -13.69
C MET A 58 -8.39 48.07 -12.29
N PHE A 59 -8.01 49.01 -11.42
CA PHE A 59 -7.61 48.74 -10.04
C PHE A 59 -8.65 49.18 -9.00
N GLY A 60 -9.90 49.42 -9.41
CA GLY A 60 -10.97 49.80 -8.49
C GLY A 60 -11.19 48.73 -7.41
N ASN A 61 -11.39 49.13 -6.16
CA ASN A 61 -11.60 48.21 -5.04
C ASN A 61 -10.49 47.17 -4.78
N THR A 62 -9.26 47.41 -5.25
CA THR A 62 -8.09 46.58 -4.91
C THR A 62 -7.63 46.84 -3.47
N GLY A 63 -6.62 46.12 -2.97
CA GLY A 63 -6.09 46.31 -1.61
C GLY A 63 -5.12 47.49 -1.44
N GLY A 64 -4.61 48.05 -2.55
CA GLY A 64 -3.58 49.10 -2.54
C GLY A 64 -4.11 50.51 -2.25
N THR A 65 -3.21 51.48 -2.11
CA THR A 65 -3.57 52.89 -1.92
C THR A 65 -4.02 53.58 -3.21
N PHE A 66 -3.59 53.09 -4.36
CA PHE A 66 -4.02 53.60 -5.66
C PHE A 66 -5.41 53.08 -6.04
N LYS A 67 -6.34 54.00 -6.33
CA LYS A 67 -7.74 53.68 -6.70
C LYS A 67 -8.17 54.26 -8.04
N ASP A 68 -7.34 55.10 -8.64
CA ASP A 68 -7.66 55.82 -9.87
C ASP A 68 -7.42 54.95 -11.10
N THR A 69 -7.74 55.49 -12.28
CA THR A 69 -7.36 54.88 -13.56
C THR A 69 -5.84 55.02 -13.74
N PRO A 70 -5.09 53.92 -13.95
CA PRO A 70 -3.65 54.00 -14.18
C PRO A 70 -3.32 54.61 -15.54
N ASP A 71 -2.22 55.34 -15.61
CA ASP A 71 -1.65 55.88 -16.83
C ASP A 71 -0.71 54.85 -17.48
N ILE A 72 -0.78 54.78 -18.80
CA ILE A 72 0.20 54.03 -19.59
C ILE A 72 1.57 54.71 -19.51
N ASN A 73 2.65 53.94 -19.62
CA ASN A 73 4.05 54.41 -19.53
C ASN A 73 4.44 55.06 -18.19
N THR A 74 3.64 54.85 -17.13
CA THR A 74 3.92 55.34 -15.77
C THR A 74 4.37 54.19 -14.85
N THR A 75 5.45 54.40 -14.07
CA THR A 75 5.82 53.45 -13.00
C THR A 75 4.84 53.58 -11.85
N TYR A 76 4.24 52.47 -11.48
CA TYR A 76 3.60 52.26 -10.19
C TYR A 76 4.43 51.23 -9.39
N TYR A 77 4.07 51.05 -8.13
CA TYR A 77 4.69 50.06 -7.26
C TYR A 77 3.64 49.09 -6.76
N ILE A 78 3.82 47.80 -7.04
CA ILE A 78 3.00 46.73 -6.48
C ILE A 78 3.63 46.14 -5.24
N LYS A 79 2.79 45.50 -4.42
CA LYS A 79 3.29 44.62 -3.35
C LYS A 79 4.23 43.59 -3.93
N ARG A 80 5.46 43.57 -3.42
CA ARG A 80 6.47 42.59 -3.81
C ARG A 80 5.94 41.21 -3.46
N ALA A 81 5.95 40.28 -4.42
CA ALA A 81 5.95 38.87 -4.06
C ALA A 81 7.19 38.65 -3.19
N ILE A 82 7.02 38.31 -1.91
CA ILE A 82 8.14 37.99 -1.04
C ILE A 82 8.76 36.70 -1.57
N THR A 83 9.68 36.84 -2.51
CA THR A 83 10.61 35.80 -2.91
C THR A 83 11.70 35.79 -1.86
N HIS A 84 11.50 34.99 -0.82
CA HIS A 84 12.60 34.56 0.03
C HIS A 84 13.20 33.28 -0.55
N THR A 85 14.49 33.05 -0.32
CA THR A 85 15.09 31.76 -0.64
C THR A 85 14.70 30.79 0.46
N HIS A 86 14.07 29.67 0.10
CA HIS A 86 13.81 28.62 1.06
C HIS A 86 15.13 27.94 1.45
N ASN A 87 15.41 27.93 2.75
CA ASN A 87 16.41 27.05 3.35
C ASN A 87 15.66 26.13 4.31
N PHE A 88 15.38 24.90 3.86
CA PHE A 88 14.54 23.98 4.60
C PHE A 88 15.32 23.21 5.66
N THR A 89 14.72 23.07 6.83
CA THR A 89 15.09 22.05 7.81
C THR A 89 14.14 20.85 7.66
N TYR A 90 14.69 19.64 7.73
CA TYR A 90 13.92 18.40 7.54
C TYR A 90 13.82 17.65 8.86
N THR A 91 12.62 17.16 9.15
CA THR A 91 12.34 16.24 10.26
C THR A 91 11.52 15.05 9.75
N ALA A 92 11.63 13.91 10.43
CA ALA A 92 10.77 12.76 10.18
C ALA A 92 10.14 12.29 11.48
N SER A 93 8.87 11.96 11.41
CA SER A 93 8.11 11.31 12.49
C SER A 93 7.21 10.27 11.86
N ASP A 94 7.36 9.01 12.28
CA ASP A 94 6.61 7.88 11.76
C ASP A 94 6.61 7.85 10.21
N ALA A 95 5.45 8.03 9.59
CA ALA A 95 5.26 7.99 8.14
C ALA A 95 5.39 9.36 7.45
N VAL A 96 5.77 10.43 8.16
CA VAL A 96 5.75 11.80 7.63
C VAL A 96 7.14 12.43 7.67
N ILE A 97 7.59 12.95 6.53
CA ILE A 97 8.70 13.90 6.42
C ILE A 97 8.11 15.31 6.39
N THR A 98 8.65 16.20 7.21
CA THR A 98 8.26 17.62 7.23
C THR A 98 9.46 18.48 6.87
N ALA A 99 9.30 19.31 5.85
CA ALA A 99 10.24 20.38 5.50
C ALA A 99 9.70 21.70 6.05
N THR A 100 10.49 22.40 6.86
CA THR A 100 10.10 23.66 7.51
C THR A 100 11.01 24.78 7.02
N CYS A 101 10.43 25.92 6.64
CA CYS A 101 11.15 27.13 6.28
C CYS A 101 11.09 28.12 7.45
N ASP A 102 12.23 28.49 8.02
CA ASP A 102 12.26 29.43 9.14
C ASP A 102 12.27 30.90 8.70
N ALA A 103 12.14 31.17 7.40
CA ALA A 103 12.11 32.53 6.88
C ALA A 103 10.84 33.27 7.34
N GLY A 104 11.02 34.50 7.81
CA GLY A 104 9.90 35.40 8.09
C GLY A 104 9.07 35.63 6.83
N ASN A 105 7.74 35.60 6.97
CA ASN A 105 6.77 35.75 5.87
C ASN A 105 6.85 34.62 4.82
N CYS A 106 7.01 33.37 5.27
CA CYS A 106 6.84 32.22 4.40
C CYS A 106 5.35 31.99 4.09
N ASP A 107 5.01 31.82 2.80
CA ASP A 107 3.63 31.62 2.35
C ASP A 107 3.13 30.18 2.58
N LEU A 108 3.97 29.29 3.11
CA LEU A 108 3.58 27.94 3.47
C LEU A 108 2.69 27.95 4.72
N THR A 109 1.67 27.12 4.74
CA THR A 109 0.83 26.89 5.92
C THR A 109 1.72 26.44 7.09
N GLU A 110 1.70 27.18 8.19
CA GLU A 110 2.58 26.93 9.36
C GLU A 110 4.07 26.89 9.00
N ASN A 111 4.48 27.56 7.92
CA ASN A 111 5.84 27.57 7.39
C ASN A 111 6.38 26.19 6.97
N LYS A 112 5.51 25.21 6.67
CA LYS A 112 5.95 23.83 6.38
C LYS A 112 5.22 23.18 5.21
N VAL A 113 5.84 22.14 4.66
CA VAL A 113 5.25 21.19 3.69
C VAL A 113 5.60 19.77 4.11
N THR A 114 4.71 18.82 3.84
CA THR A 114 4.85 17.42 4.30
C THR A 114 4.80 16.44 3.15
N LEU A 115 5.58 15.36 3.28
CA LEU A 115 5.54 14.18 2.43
C LEU A 115 5.20 12.97 3.31
N THR A 116 4.12 12.27 2.99
CA THR A 116 3.65 11.14 3.79
C THR A 116 3.73 9.84 2.99
N ILE A 117 4.44 8.84 3.51
CA ILE A 117 4.42 7.48 2.96
C ILE A 117 3.18 6.73 3.46
N THR A 118 2.43 6.13 2.55
CA THR A 118 1.23 5.34 2.85
C THR A 118 1.50 3.88 2.56
N ALA A 119 1.10 2.99 3.47
CA ALA A 119 1.30 1.55 3.33
C ALA A 119 0.63 0.99 2.05
N PRO A 120 1.15 -0.11 1.50
CA PRO A 120 0.46 -0.87 0.47
C PRO A 120 -0.94 -1.32 0.90
N THR A 121 -1.80 -1.58 -0.09
CA THR A 121 -3.17 -2.08 0.15
C THR A 121 -3.27 -3.60 0.01
N LEU A 122 -2.24 -4.27 -0.52
CA LEU A 122 -2.13 -5.72 -0.53
C LEU A 122 -1.96 -6.24 0.90
N THR A 123 -2.97 -6.93 1.41
CA THR A 123 -3.01 -7.46 2.78
C THR A 123 -2.98 -8.98 2.85
N THR A 124 -3.12 -9.66 1.71
CA THR A 124 -3.10 -11.13 1.60
C THR A 124 -2.38 -11.52 0.31
N TYR A 125 -1.56 -12.57 0.37
CA TYR A 125 -0.91 -13.17 -0.79
C TYR A 125 -1.92 -13.51 -1.90
N ASP A 126 -1.53 -13.36 -3.18
CA ASP A 126 -2.39 -13.49 -4.36
C ASP A 126 -3.63 -12.57 -4.39
N GLY A 127 -3.69 -11.57 -3.50
CA GLY A 127 -4.71 -10.52 -3.56
C GLY A 127 -4.55 -9.62 -4.78
N THR A 128 -5.63 -8.94 -5.15
CA THR A 128 -5.66 -8.04 -6.33
C THR A 128 -5.32 -6.57 -6.01
N SER A 129 -5.10 -6.26 -4.73
CA SER A 129 -4.76 -4.90 -4.27
C SER A 129 -3.30 -4.54 -4.55
N SER A 130 -2.94 -3.26 -4.42
CA SER A 130 -1.60 -2.80 -4.76
C SER A 130 -0.57 -3.24 -3.72
N ALA A 131 0.51 -3.88 -4.19
CA ALA A 131 1.69 -4.19 -3.38
C ALA A 131 2.57 -2.95 -3.11
N SER A 132 2.43 -1.89 -3.90
CA SER A 132 3.26 -0.69 -3.78
C SER A 132 2.69 0.29 -2.75
N ALA A 133 3.58 0.81 -1.90
CA ALA A 133 3.33 1.98 -1.08
C ALA A 133 3.25 3.23 -1.97
N THR A 134 2.58 4.27 -1.48
CA THR A 134 2.37 5.51 -2.23
C THR A 134 2.80 6.73 -1.42
N LEU A 135 3.00 7.86 -2.10
CA LEU A 135 3.36 9.12 -1.47
C LEU A 135 2.22 10.14 -1.58
N THR A 136 1.80 10.70 -0.45
CA THR A 136 0.83 11.81 -0.40
C THR A 136 1.56 13.13 -0.17
N GLY A 137 1.17 14.17 -0.92
CA GLY A 137 1.83 15.48 -0.89
C GLY A 137 3.07 15.59 -1.80
N LEU A 138 3.32 14.61 -2.67
CA LEU A 138 4.56 14.51 -3.46
C LEU A 138 4.80 15.73 -4.36
N THR A 139 3.81 16.13 -5.15
CA THR A 139 3.93 17.26 -6.08
C THR A 139 4.25 18.55 -5.31
N ASP A 140 3.42 18.90 -4.33
CA ASP A 140 3.60 20.10 -3.52
C ASP A 140 4.95 20.10 -2.78
N PHE A 141 5.35 18.94 -2.22
CA PHE A 141 6.62 18.81 -1.54
C PHE A 141 7.80 19.06 -2.48
N ASN A 142 7.81 18.44 -3.67
CA ASN A 142 8.86 18.63 -4.67
C ASN A 142 8.89 20.07 -5.21
N ASP A 143 7.73 20.64 -5.52
CA ASP A 143 7.61 22.01 -6.05
C ASP A 143 8.12 23.05 -5.05
N VAL A 144 7.75 22.89 -3.77
CA VAL A 144 8.16 23.80 -2.69
C VAL A 144 9.63 23.64 -2.31
N THR A 145 10.12 22.40 -2.22
CA THR A 145 11.48 22.12 -1.74
C THR A 145 12.53 22.08 -2.85
N GLY A 146 12.11 22.07 -4.12
CA GLY A 146 12.99 21.84 -5.26
C GLY A 146 13.60 20.43 -5.32
N LYS A 147 13.04 19.47 -4.57
CA LYS A 147 13.46 18.07 -4.59
C LYS A 147 12.84 17.33 -5.77
N THR A 148 13.41 16.17 -6.08
CA THR A 148 12.95 15.28 -7.15
C THR A 148 12.64 13.89 -6.58
N VAL A 149 11.90 13.84 -5.47
CA VAL A 149 11.48 12.57 -4.86
C VAL A 149 10.47 11.88 -5.77
N ALA A 150 10.53 10.56 -5.88
CA ALA A 150 9.58 9.76 -6.65
C ALA A 150 9.14 8.51 -5.87
N GLU A 151 8.00 7.92 -6.23
CA GLU A 151 7.56 6.64 -5.64
C GLU A 151 8.54 5.50 -5.90
N SER A 152 9.35 5.58 -6.97
CA SER A 152 10.42 4.63 -7.26
C SER A 152 11.58 4.67 -6.24
N ASP A 153 11.65 5.73 -5.42
CA ASP A 153 12.67 5.88 -4.38
C ASP A 153 12.30 5.14 -3.09
N ILE A 154 11.05 4.66 -2.97
CA ILE A 154 10.59 3.90 -1.81
C ILE A 154 11.39 2.60 -1.70
N LYS A 155 11.87 2.31 -0.48
CA LYS A 155 12.59 1.08 -0.14
C LYS A 155 11.74 0.19 0.75
N TYR A 156 11.78 -1.10 0.50
CA TYR A 156 11.10 -2.14 1.25
C TYR A 156 12.13 -3.07 1.89
N VAL A 157 11.91 -3.43 3.15
CA VAL A 157 12.74 -4.39 3.89
C VAL A 157 11.86 -5.32 4.73
N GLY A 158 12.28 -6.57 4.88
CA GLY A 158 11.62 -7.56 5.71
C GLY A 158 11.85 -7.30 7.20
N ARG A 159 10.83 -7.61 8.02
CA ARG A 159 10.89 -7.48 9.49
C ARG A 159 10.26 -8.69 10.17
N ASP A 160 10.39 -8.79 11.49
CA ASP A 160 9.73 -9.83 12.30
C ASP A 160 9.92 -11.27 11.76
N ASN A 161 11.18 -11.61 11.41
CA ASN A 161 11.62 -12.87 10.79
C ASN A 161 11.30 -13.06 9.29
N THR A 162 10.67 -12.09 8.63
CA THR A 162 10.59 -12.06 7.17
C THR A 162 11.95 -11.66 6.60
N VAL A 163 12.54 -12.55 5.80
CA VAL A 163 13.79 -12.29 5.09
C VAL A 163 13.45 -11.63 3.76
N TYR A 164 13.74 -10.34 3.66
CA TYR A 164 13.60 -9.57 2.43
C TYR A 164 14.64 -8.46 2.46
N GLU A 165 15.69 -8.63 1.65
CA GLU A 165 16.75 -7.64 1.52
C GLU A 165 16.19 -6.31 1.00
N GLU A 166 16.82 -5.20 1.39
CA GLU A 166 16.36 -3.88 1.00
C GLU A 166 16.25 -3.77 -0.53
N SER A 167 15.07 -3.39 -1.01
CA SER A 167 14.76 -3.34 -2.44
C SER A 167 13.78 -2.22 -2.75
N THR A 168 13.80 -1.72 -3.99
CA THR A 168 12.74 -0.83 -4.53
C THR A 168 11.56 -1.61 -5.09
N THR A 169 11.67 -2.93 -5.18
CA THR A 169 10.58 -3.79 -5.61
C THR A 169 9.63 -3.99 -4.44
N ALA A 170 8.33 -3.77 -4.66
CA ALA A 170 7.34 -4.03 -3.64
C ALA A 170 7.22 -5.55 -3.37
N PRO A 171 7.21 -6.01 -2.10
CA PRO A 171 7.02 -7.41 -1.78
C PRO A 171 5.58 -7.85 -2.05
N THR A 172 5.42 -9.06 -2.58
CA THR A 172 4.10 -9.69 -2.82
C THR A 172 3.88 -10.93 -1.95
N ASP A 173 4.96 -11.51 -1.42
CA ASP A 173 4.94 -12.72 -0.62
C ASP A 173 4.42 -12.44 0.80
N ALA A 174 3.87 -13.47 1.45
CA ALA A 174 3.37 -13.34 2.81
C ALA A 174 4.51 -13.04 3.78
N GLY A 175 4.33 -12.04 4.63
CA GLY A 175 5.37 -11.58 5.54
C GLY A 175 5.07 -10.24 6.18
N ASN A 176 5.98 -9.79 7.03
CA ASN A 176 5.97 -8.48 7.63
C ASN A 176 7.05 -7.63 6.98
N TYR A 177 6.70 -6.40 6.63
CA TYR A 177 7.57 -5.52 5.87
C TYR A 177 7.51 -4.09 6.42
N THR A 178 8.55 -3.32 6.11
CA THR A 178 8.60 -1.86 6.29
C THR A 178 8.84 -1.22 4.93
N ALA A 179 7.99 -0.27 4.55
CA ALA A 179 8.24 0.64 3.43
C ALA A 179 8.79 1.95 3.98
N SER A 180 9.79 2.53 3.34
CA SER A 180 10.45 3.75 3.80
C SER A 180 10.84 4.69 2.66
N ILE A 181 10.89 5.98 2.96
CA ILE A 181 11.36 7.03 2.06
C ILE A 181 12.31 7.94 2.83
N THR A 182 13.40 8.37 2.19
CA THR A 182 14.43 9.20 2.83
C THR A 182 14.66 10.49 2.05
N VAL A 183 14.63 11.63 2.75
CA VAL A 183 14.96 12.96 2.21
C VAL A 183 15.90 13.64 3.19
N GLU A 184 17.07 14.10 2.73
CA GLU A 184 18.09 14.78 3.56
C GLU A 184 18.40 14.04 4.88
N GLU A 185 18.70 12.74 4.77
CA GLU A 185 19.01 11.84 5.90
C GLU A 185 17.86 11.62 6.90
N LYS A 186 16.65 12.13 6.61
CA LYS A 186 15.45 11.88 7.41
C LYS A 186 14.61 10.81 6.74
N THR A 187 14.35 9.74 7.48
CA THR A 187 13.61 8.58 6.98
C THR A 187 12.23 8.54 7.63
N ALA A 188 11.19 8.56 6.79
CA ALA A 188 9.84 8.20 7.19
C ALA A 188 9.57 6.74 6.79
N ALA A 189 8.81 6.02 7.62
CA ALA A 189 8.55 4.61 7.42
C ALA A 189 7.14 4.20 7.87
N VAL A 190 6.61 3.18 7.21
CA VAL A 190 5.35 2.55 7.57
C VAL A 190 5.50 1.03 7.54
N ASN A 191 5.00 0.38 8.58
CA ASN A 191 5.00 -1.07 8.69
C ASN A 191 3.70 -1.64 8.13
N PHE A 192 3.80 -2.76 7.41
CA PHE A 192 2.65 -3.48 6.87
C PHE A 192 2.88 -5.00 6.89
N THR A 193 1.80 -5.74 6.67
CA THR A 193 1.78 -7.21 6.70
C THR A 193 0.98 -7.74 5.52
N ILE A 194 1.54 -8.72 4.82
CA ILE A 194 0.84 -9.54 3.84
C ILE A 194 0.57 -10.89 4.50
N ALA A 195 -0.69 -11.17 4.78
CA ALA A 195 -1.12 -12.44 5.36
C ALA A 195 -0.97 -13.57 4.33
N LYS A 196 -0.79 -14.79 4.84
CA LYS A 196 -0.87 -15.99 4.00
C LYS A 196 -2.28 -16.15 3.45
N ALA A 197 -2.38 -16.61 2.21
CA ALA A 197 -3.65 -16.93 1.59
C ALA A 197 -4.15 -18.32 2.02
N ASP A 198 -5.46 -18.51 1.95
CA ASP A 198 -6.04 -19.84 2.02
C ASP A 198 -6.15 -20.42 0.61
N MET A 199 -5.86 -21.70 0.48
CA MET A 199 -6.16 -22.43 -0.75
C MET A 199 -7.18 -23.52 -0.49
N THR A 200 -7.82 -23.98 -1.57
CA THR A 200 -8.79 -25.06 -1.51
C THR A 200 -8.20 -26.28 -2.21
N PRO A 201 -7.59 -27.23 -1.49
CA PRO A 201 -7.11 -28.46 -2.09
C PRO A 201 -8.30 -29.32 -2.55
N GLU A 202 -8.05 -30.20 -3.52
CA GLU A 202 -9.05 -31.18 -3.94
C GLU A 202 -9.48 -32.07 -2.77
N PRO A 203 -10.77 -32.46 -2.70
CA PRO A 203 -11.25 -33.34 -1.65
C PRO A 203 -10.62 -34.73 -1.72
N VAL A 204 -10.05 -35.16 -0.61
CA VAL A 204 -9.54 -36.52 -0.42
C VAL A 204 -10.72 -37.49 -0.50
N GLN A 205 -10.66 -38.39 -1.48
CA GLN A 205 -11.66 -39.45 -1.66
C GLN A 205 -11.61 -40.46 -0.50
N GLU A 206 -12.67 -41.27 -0.38
CA GLU A 206 -12.74 -42.36 0.61
C GLU A 206 -11.51 -43.28 0.52
N GLN A 207 -10.93 -43.57 1.68
CA GLN A 207 -9.80 -44.50 1.83
C GLN A 207 -10.29 -45.83 2.42
N ASN A 208 -9.57 -46.92 2.14
CA ASN A 208 -9.90 -48.25 2.65
C ASN A 208 -8.85 -48.73 3.64
N ALA A 209 -9.29 -49.49 4.64
CA ALA A 209 -8.45 -50.16 5.61
C ALA A 209 -9.05 -51.51 6.03
N ILE A 210 -8.29 -52.31 6.77
CA ILE A 210 -8.72 -53.59 7.34
C ILE A 210 -8.64 -53.50 8.87
N TYR A 211 -9.57 -54.17 9.56
CA TYR A 211 -9.55 -54.26 11.01
C TYR A 211 -8.19 -54.68 11.55
N GLY A 212 -7.69 -53.97 12.58
CA GLY A 212 -6.37 -54.16 13.17
C GLY A 212 -5.26 -53.28 12.57
N GLN A 213 -5.52 -52.61 11.45
CA GLN A 213 -4.58 -51.63 10.88
C GLN A 213 -4.56 -50.30 11.64
N THR A 214 -3.56 -49.50 11.31
CA THR A 214 -3.35 -48.13 11.79
C THR A 214 -3.37 -47.13 10.64
N LEU A 215 -3.35 -45.83 10.95
CA LEU A 215 -3.24 -44.77 9.93
C LEU A 215 -1.96 -44.86 9.09
N ALA A 216 -0.91 -45.52 9.58
CA ALA A 216 0.31 -45.81 8.81
C ALA A 216 0.04 -46.69 7.58
N ASP A 217 -0.97 -47.56 7.67
CA ASP A 217 -1.34 -48.51 6.62
C ASP A 217 -2.30 -47.89 5.58
N VAL A 218 -2.88 -46.72 5.89
CA VAL A 218 -3.82 -46.00 5.03
C VAL A 218 -3.07 -44.91 4.26
N THR A 219 -2.85 -45.14 2.98
CA THR A 219 -2.15 -44.19 2.10
C THR A 219 -3.06 -43.03 1.72
N LEU A 220 -2.63 -41.79 2.02
CA LEU A 220 -3.30 -40.58 1.54
C LEU A 220 -2.98 -40.34 0.05
N PRO A 221 -3.89 -39.73 -0.73
CA PRO A 221 -3.66 -39.50 -2.15
C PRO A 221 -2.51 -38.51 -2.37
N ALA A 222 -1.88 -38.62 -3.55
CA ALA A 222 -1.01 -37.56 -4.03
C ALA A 222 -1.82 -36.27 -4.21
N ALA A 223 -1.17 -35.13 -3.97
CA ALA A 223 -1.80 -33.84 -4.16
C ALA A 223 -0.94 -32.94 -5.05
N ASN A 224 -1.62 -32.13 -5.85
CA ASN A 224 -0.97 -31.09 -6.62
C ASN A 224 -0.60 -29.93 -5.68
N ASN A 225 0.59 -29.37 -5.86
CA ASN A 225 1.07 -28.18 -5.12
C ASN A 225 1.13 -28.33 -3.59
N GLY A 226 1.29 -29.55 -3.07
CA GLY A 226 1.53 -29.78 -1.65
C GLY A 226 1.51 -31.25 -1.26
N THR A 227 1.43 -31.50 0.03
CA THR A 227 1.47 -32.85 0.61
C THR A 227 0.40 -33.03 1.68
N TRP A 228 -0.17 -34.23 1.75
CA TRP A 228 -1.07 -34.62 2.83
C TRP A 228 -0.33 -35.39 3.93
N ALA A 229 -0.70 -35.14 5.18
CA ALA A 229 -0.30 -35.94 6.32
C ALA A 229 -1.49 -36.16 7.26
N TRP A 230 -1.55 -37.30 7.94
CA TRP A 230 -2.52 -37.50 9.02
C TRP A 230 -2.25 -36.52 10.15
N LYS A 231 -3.32 -35.93 10.71
CA LYS A 231 -3.22 -35.03 11.86
C LYS A 231 -2.88 -35.81 13.14
N ASP A 232 -3.51 -36.97 13.29
CA ASP A 232 -3.26 -37.88 14.40
C ASP A 232 -2.00 -38.73 14.12
N PRO A 233 -1.33 -39.26 15.16
CA PRO A 233 -0.17 -40.13 14.99
C PRO A 233 -0.48 -41.32 14.08
N THR A 234 0.47 -41.71 13.24
CA THR A 234 0.27 -42.81 12.28
C THR A 234 0.05 -44.16 12.96
N THR A 235 0.39 -44.30 14.24
CA THR A 235 0.10 -45.49 15.08
C THR A 235 -1.35 -45.59 15.53
N THR A 236 -2.19 -44.59 15.23
CA THR A 236 -3.61 -44.58 15.63
C THR A 236 -4.37 -45.69 14.91
N SER A 237 -5.14 -46.49 15.65
CA SER A 237 -5.96 -47.56 15.07
C SER A 237 -7.09 -47.00 14.21
N VAL A 238 -7.36 -47.67 13.08
CA VAL A 238 -8.51 -47.31 12.22
C VAL A 238 -9.87 -47.72 12.82
N GLY A 239 -9.87 -48.48 13.92
CA GLY A 239 -11.07 -48.88 14.64
C GLY A 239 -11.72 -50.18 14.13
N ASN A 240 -12.94 -50.44 14.60
CA ASN A 240 -13.73 -51.62 14.21
C ASN A 240 -14.20 -51.52 12.74
N ALA A 241 -14.65 -52.65 12.18
CA ALA A 241 -15.25 -52.66 10.85
C ALA A 241 -16.44 -51.68 10.76
N GLY A 242 -16.48 -50.87 9.70
CA GLY A 242 -17.41 -49.76 9.55
C GLY A 242 -16.76 -48.52 8.91
N THR A 243 -17.42 -47.38 8.99
CA THR A 243 -16.94 -46.10 8.44
C THR A 243 -16.51 -45.19 9.57
N HIS A 244 -15.31 -44.63 9.46
CA HIS A 244 -14.73 -43.70 10.42
C HIS A 244 -14.24 -42.43 9.72
N THR A 245 -14.09 -41.36 10.48
CA THR A 245 -13.58 -40.08 9.97
C THR A 245 -12.33 -39.68 10.73
N PHE A 246 -11.27 -39.38 9.99
CA PHE A 246 -9.99 -38.91 10.50
C PHE A 246 -9.65 -37.56 9.88
N LYS A 247 -8.75 -36.79 10.49
CA LYS A 247 -8.30 -35.52 9.93
C LYS A 247 -6.96 -35.67 9.22
N ALA A 248 -6.86 -35.14 8.02
CA ALA A 248 -5.60 -34.93 7.30
C ALA A 248 -5.30 -33.44 7.18
N VAL A 249 -4.01 -33.09 7.21
CA VAL A 249 -3.49 -31.73 7.04
C VAL A 249 -2.82 -31.67 5.68
N PHE A 250 -3.30 -30.77 4.83
CA PHE A 250 -2.66 -30.39 3.59
C PHE A 250 -1.64 -29.28 3.85
N THR A 251 -0.40 -29.51 3.44
CA THR A 251 0.69 -28.52 3.49
C THR A 251 1.04 -28.10 2.07
N PRO A 252 0.72 -26.86 1.67
CA PRO A 252 1.10 -26.34 0.36
C PRO A 252 2.62 -26.31 0.16
N THR A 253 3.09 -26.53 -1.07
CA THR A 253 4.51 -26.39 -1.44
C THR A 253 4.94 -24.92 -1.35
N ASN A 254 4.06 -23.99 -1.73
CA ASN A 254 4.31 -22.56 -1.59
C ASN A 254 4.00 -22.11 -0.16
N THR A 255 5.02 -21.60 0.53
CA THR A 255 4.94 -21.20 1.94
C THR A 255 4.03 -20.00 2.20
N ASN A 256 3.61 -19.27 1.16
CA ASN A 256 2.69 -18.14 1.25
C ASN A 256 1.23 -18.54 1.48
N TYR A 257 0.91 -19.84 1.51
CA TYR A 257 -0.41 -20.34 1.84
C TYR A 257 -0.47 -20.98 3.24
N ASN A 258 -1.65 -20.93 3.85
CA ASN A 258 -1.94 -21.64 5.09
C ASN A 258 -2.10 -23.14 4.84
N THR A 259 -1.81 -23.94 5.87
CA THR A 259 -2.16 -25.37 5.88
C THR A 259 -3.66 -25.54 6.03
N VAL A 260 -4.22 -26.55 5.38
CA VAL A 260 -5.67 -26.80 5.38
C VAL A 260 -5.97 -28.14 6.05
N GLU A 261 -6.91 -28.17 7.00
CA GLU A 261 -7.41 -29.43 7.55
C GLU A 261 -8.61 -29.93 6.75
N GLN A 262 -8.65 -31.24 6.48
CA GLN A 262 -9.79 -31.88 5.86
C GLN A 262 -10.13 -33.19 6.58
N ASN A 263 -11.43 -33.47 6.66
CA ASN A 263 -11.93 -34.76 7.13
C ASN A 263 -11.83 -35.79 5.99
N VAL A 264 -11.23 -36.94 6.30
CA VAL A 264 -11.07 -38.09 5.40
C VAL A 264 -11.88 -39.25 5.95
N THR A 265 -12.74 -39.80 5.10
CA THR A 265 -13.51 -41.01 5.41
C THR A 265 -12.66 -42.24 5.16
N VAL A 266 -12.55 -43.11 6.16
CA VAL A 266 -11.86 -44.40 6.08
C VAL A 266 -12.86 -45.53 6.31
N LYS A 267 -13.00 -46.40 5.32
CA LYS A 267 -13.85 -47.59 5.37
C LYS A 267 -13.04 -48.80 5.80
N VAL A 268 -13.37 -49.35 6.95
CA VAL A 268 -12.67 -50.48 7.57
C VAL A 268 -13.41 -51.77 7.27
N ALA A 269 -12.78 -52.66 6.50
CA ALA A 269 -13.27 -54.01 6.27
C ALA A 269 -12.96 -54.94 7.46
N LYS A 270 -13.70 -56.04 7.58
CA LYS A 270 -13.33 -57.11 8.53
C LYS A 270 -12.02 -57.76 8.08
N ALA A 271 -11.17 -58.12 9.03
CA ALA A 271 -9.99 -58.92 8.75
C ALA A 271 -10.41 -60.36 8.42
N ASP A 272 -9.80 -60.95 7.39
CA ASP A 272 -9.93 -62.36 7.11
C ASP A 272 -9.11 -63.14 8.13
N LEU A 273 -9.79 -63.93 8.97
CA LEU A 273 -9.11 -64.90 9.82
C LEU A 273 -8.91 -66.17 9.01
N THR A 274 -7.66 -66.61 8.87
CA THR A 274 -7.36 -67.98 8.43
C THR A 274 -7.26 -68.81 9.70
N PRO A 275 -8.24 -69.69 10.01
CA PRO A 275 -8.15 -70.58 11.16
C PRO A 275 -6.93 -71.49 11.01
N ASP A 276 -6.30 -71.84 12.13
CA ASP A 276 -5.24 -72.84 12.12
C ASP A 276 -5.76 -74.16 11.50
N GLU A 277 -4.90 -74.83 10.71
CA GLU A 277 -5.28 -76.13 10.14
C GLU A 277 -5.60 -77.13 11.25
N VAL A 278 -6.77 -77.78 11.15
CA VAL A 278 -7.14 -78.84 12.07
C VAL A 278 -6.30 -80.08 11.74
N THR A 279 -5.24 -80.33 12.51
CA THR A 279 -4.43 -81.54 12.39
C THR A 279 -5.26 -82.79 12.68
N ALA A 280 -4.99 -83.88 11.96
CA ALA A 280 -5.69 -85.16 12.11
C ALA A 280 -5.83 -85.60 13.57
N ARG A 281 -7.05 -85.94 13.98
CA ARG A 281 -7.37 -86.47 15.31
C ARG A 281 -7.76 -87.94 15.19
N SER A 282 -7.20 -88.78 16.05
CA SER A 282 -7.53 -90.19 16.14
C SER A 282 -8.52 -90.44 17.28
N ALA A 283 -9.53 -91.27 17.03
CA ALA A 283 -10.45 -91.79 18.04
C ALA A 283 -10.29 -93.32 18.15
N THR A 284 -10.51 -93.88 19.33
CA THR A 284 -10.56 -95.33 19.54
C THR A 284 -11.98 -95.86 19.44
N TYR A 285 -12.15 -97.11 19.01
CA TYR A 285 -13.47 -97.76 18.89
C TYR A 285 -14.25 -97.67 20.21
N GLY A 286 -15.49 -97.15 20.12
CA GLY A 286 -16.36 -96.88 21.27
C GLY A 286 -16.42 -95.41 21.70
N GLN A 287 -15.54 -94.54 21.19
CA GLN A 287 -15.65 -93.09 21.40
C GLN A 287 -16.68 -92.44 20.46
N THR A 288 -17.30 -91.37 20.94
CA THR A 288 -18.20 -90.50 20.20
C THR A 288 -17.46 -89.26 19.71
N LEU A 289 -18.06 -88.50 18.80
CA LEU A 289 -17.49 -87.21 18.34
C LEU A 289 -17.30 -86.20 19.49
N ALA A 290 -18.07 -86.31 20.56
CA ALA A 290 -17.89 -85.45 21.74
C ALA A 290 -16.60 -85.74 22.51
N ASP A 291 -16.02 -86.92 22.33
CA ASP A 291 -14.77 -87.36 22.98
C ASP A 291 -13.52 -86.93 22.20
N VAL A 292 -13.69 -86.37 20.99
CA VAL A 292 -12.60 -85.89 20.13
C VAL A 292 -12.42 -84.39 20.33
N THR A 293 -11.37 -83.99 21.04
CA THR A 293 -11.04 -82.57 21.25
C THR A 293 -10.44 -81.97 19.97
N LEU A 294 -11.14 -80.97 19.40
CA LEU A 294 -10.61 -80.09 18.36
C LEU A 294 -9.62 -79.08 18.99
N PRO A 295 -8.62 -78.60 18.23
CA PRO A 295 -7.74 -77.53 18.67
C PRO A 295 -8.52 -76.25 19.02
#